data_AF-A0ABD2NVM1-F1
#
_entry.id   AF-A0ABD2NVM1-F1
#
_cell.length_a   1.000
_cell.length_b   1.000
_cell.length_c   1.000
_cell.angle_alpha   90.00
_cell.angle_beta   90.00
_cell.angle_gamma   90.00
#
_symmetry.space_group_name_H-M   'P 1'
#
loop_
_entity.id
_entity.type
_entity.pdbx_description
1 polymer ?
#
loop_
_entity_poly.entity_id
_entity_poly.type
_entity_poly.pdbx_seq_one_letter_code
_entity_poly.pdbx_strand_id
1 'polypeptide(L)'
;MKYTIAVRRLLNLKFTKEELATHSQTGKESPAFIGVKAENHSKLDPVRVGDIRLHVAKKYNIDTSLVNKAITVALADARKTKKRKIEKEDTD
;
A
#
# COMPACT_ATOMS: atom_id res chain seq x y z
N MET A 1 -4.19 17.95 2.29
CA MET A 1 -4.52 16.53 2.59
C MET A 1 -5.71 15.97 1.78
N LYS A 2 -5.92 16.37 0.51
CA LYS A 2 -7.04 15.81 -0.31
C LYS A 2 -6.62 14.58 -1.14
N TYR A 3 -5.40 14.55 -1.67
CA TYR A 3 -4.92 13.46 -2.53
C TYR A 3 -4.66 12.14 -1.77
N THR A 4 -4.19 12.20 -0.52
CA THR A 4 -3.94 11.01 0.31
C THR A 4 -5.23 10.24 0.63
N ILE A 5 -6.34 10.95 0.84
CA ILE A 5 -7.66 10.35 1.03
C ILE A 5 -8.13 9.70 -0.27
N ALA A 6 -7.95 10.37 -1.42
CA ALA A 6 -8.30 9.82 -2.72
C ALA A 6 -7.51 8.54 -3.03
N VAL A 7 -6.20 8.53 -2.78
CA VAL A 7 -5.35 7.32 -2.90
C VAL A 7 -5.92 6.18 -2.07
N ARG A 8 -6.19 6.40 -0.77
CA ARG A 8 -6.74 5.35 0.10
C ARG A 8 -8.09 4.83 -0.38
N ARG A 9 -8.99 5.71 -0.84
CA ARG A 9 -10.30 5.30 -1.37
C ARG A 9 -10.16 4.46 -2.64
N LEU A 10 -9.31 4.88 -3.58
CA LEU A 10 -9.07 4.15 -4.83
C LEU A 10 -8.40 2.79 -4.58
N LEU A 11 -7.45 2.73 -3.64
CA LEU A 11 -6.81 1.48 -3.25
C LEU A 11 -7.82 0.49 -2.67
N ASN A 12 -8.66 0.92 -1.71
CA ASN A 12 -9.70 0.06 -1.14
C ASN A 12 -10.80 -0.33 -2.13
N LEU A 13 -10.96 0.41 -3.23
CA LEU A 13 -11.91 0.08 -4.30
C LEU A 13 -11.34 -0.94 -5.30
N LYS A 14 -10.02 -0.92 -5.52
CA LYS A 14 -9.35 -1.73 -6.56
C LYS A 14 -8.61 -2.96 -6.04
N PHE A 15 -8.40 -3.03 -4.73
CA PHE A 15 -7.70 -4.11 -4.06
C PHE A 15 -8.45 -4.54 -2.80
N THR A 16 -8.34 -5.81 -2.48
CA THR A 16 -8.85 -6.38 -1.24
C THR A 16 -8.03 -5.90 -0.04
N LYS A 17 -8.62 -5.96 1.16
CA LYS A 17 -7.91 -5.64 2.40
C LYS A 17 -6.69 -6.54 2.62
N GLU A 18 -6.78 -7.80 2.17
CA GLU A 18 -5.68 -8.76 2.25
C GLU A 18 -4.54 -8.40 1.29
N GLU A 19 -4.84 -8.08 0.03
CA GLU A 19 -3.83 -7.59 -0.92
C GLU A 19 -3.10 -6.36 -0.37
N LEU A 20 -3.84 -5.37 0.13
CA LEU A 20 -3.25 -4.15 0.70
C LEU A 20 -2.38 -4.41 1.94
N ALA A 21 -2.70 -5.44 2.72
CA ALA A 21 -1.97 -5.79 3.94
C ALA A 21 -0.82 -6.77 3.74
N THR A 22 -0.70 -7.43 2.58
CA THR A 22 0.33 -8.44 2.32
C THR A 22 1.26 -8.04 1.19
N HIS A 23 0.73 -7.38 0.15
CA HIS A 23 1.49 -7.02 -1.03
C HIS A 23 2.24 -5.70 -0.85
N SER A 24 3.30 -5.51 -1.62
CA SER A 24 4.05 -4.24 -1.68
C SER A 24 3.90 -3.57 -3.03
N GLN A 25 4.27 -2.29 -3.10
CA GLN A 25 4.18 -1.52 -4.35
C GLN A 25 5.15 -2.03 -5.42
N THR A 26 6.33 -2.54 -5.03
CA THR A 26 7.42 -2.90 -5.96
C THR A 26 7.83 -4.37 -5.91
N GLY A 27 7.32 -5.13 -4.94
CA GLY A 27 7.76 -6.50 -4.65
C GLY A 27 9.17 -6.58 -4.05
N LYS A 28 9.88 -5.46 -3.87
CA LYS A 28 11.25 -5.45 -3.36
C LYS A 28 11.27 -5.39 -1.84
N GLU A 29 12.23 -6.09 -1.25
CA GLU A 29 12.60 -5.90 0.14
C GLU A 29 13.09 -4.47 0.37
N SER A 30 12.76 -3.92 1.54
CA SER A 30 13.30 -2.65 1.94
C SER A 30 14.81 -2.80 2.19
N PRO A 31 15.67 -1.91 1.66
CA PRO A 31 17.12 -2.02 1.83
C PRO A 31 17.59 -2.11 3.28
N ALA A 32 16.81 -1.57 4.22
CA ALA A 32 17.09 -1.64 5.65
C ALA A 32 16.86 -3.03 6.29
N PHE A 33 16.29 -3.98 5.54
CA PHE A 33 15.93 -5.31 6.02
C PHE A 33 16.49 -6.44 5.14
N ILE A 34 17.50 -6.14 4.31
CA ILE A 34 18.17 -7.15 3.47
C ILE A 34 18.70 -8.28 4.36
N GLY A 35 18.27 -9.51 4.08
CA GLY A 35 18.70 -10.72 4.82
C GLY A 35 17.86 -11.07 6.04
N VAL A 36 16.92 -10.23 6.46
CA VAL A 36 15.81 -10.64 7.33
C VAL A 36 14.79 -11.32 6.43
N LYS A 37 14.34 -12.53 6.79
CA LYS A 37 13.35 -13.30 6.02
C LYS A 37 12.04 -12.50 5.91
N ALA A 38 11.95 -11.64 4.89
CA ALA A 38 10.80 -10.79 4.69
C ALA A 38 9.65 -11.65 4.19
N GLU A 39 8.48 -11.50 4.80
CA GLU A 39 7.26 -12.16 4.35
C GLU A 39 7.02 -11.80 2.87
N ASN A 40 7.04 -12.83 2.02
CA ASN A 40 6.87 -12.79 0.56
C ASN A 40 6.18 -11.50 0.09
N HIS A 41 6.98 -10.56 -0.42
CA HIS A 41 6.45 -9.31 -0.95
C HIS A 41 5.91 -9.56 -2.36
N SER A 42 4.76 -10.23 -2.45
CA SER A 42 3.98 -10.21 -3.69
C SER A 42 3.73 -8.75 -4.08
N LYS A 43 3.88 -8.42 -5.36
CA LYS A 43 3.66 -7.06 -5.86
C LYS A 43 2.18 -6.85 -6.15
N LEU A 44 1.64 -5.69 -5.82
CA LEU A 44 0.35 -5.28 -6.36
C LEU A 44 0.42 -5.25 -7.90
N ASP A 45 -0.73 -5.45 -8.53
CA ASP A 45 -0.84 -5.34 -9.98
C ASP A 45 -0.33 -3.97 -10.45
N PRO A 46 0.79 -3.94 -11.21
CA PRO A 46 1.46 -2.71 -11.57
C PRO A 46 0.61 -1.83 -12.50
N VAL A 47 -0.30 -2.42 -13.27
CA VAL A 47 -1.21 -1.68 -14.16
C VAL A 47 -2.24 -0.94 -13.32
N ARG A 48 -2.91 -1.65 -12.40
CA ARG A 48 -3.90 -1.04 -11.48
C ARG A 48 -3.28 0.05 -10.60
N VAL A 49 -2.08 -0.17 -10.07
CA VAL A 49 -1.34 0.85 -9.29
C VAL A 49 -0.94 2.04 -10.17
N GLY A 50 -0.49 1.77 -11.41
CA GLY A 50 -0.14 2.80 -12.39
C GLY A 50 -1.29 3.73 -12.71
N ASP A 51 -2.49 3.17 -12.92
CA ASP A 51 -3.71 3.94 -13.21
C ASP A 51 -4.11 4.83 -12.03
N ILE A 52 -4.11 4.29 -10.81
CA ILE A 52 -4.39 5.07 -9.59
C ILE A 52 -3.39 6.22 -9.47
N ARG A 53 -2.10 5.93 -9.68
CA ARG A 53 -1.03 6.91 -9.58
C ARG A 53 -1.22 8.05 -10.59
N LEU A 54 -1.45 7.71 -11.84
CA LEU A 54 -1.63 8.68 -12.92
C LEU A 54 -2.92 9.49 -12.73
N HIS A 55 -4.02 8.83 -12.35
CA HIS A 55 -5.30 9.48 -12.11
C HIS A 55 -5.21 10.50 -10.98
N VAL A 56 -4.63 10.13 -9.84
CA VAL A 56 -4.47 11.03 -8.69
C VAL A 56 -3.50 12.16 -9.02
N ALA A 57 -2.37 11.87 -9.67
CA ALA A 57 -1.40 12.89 -10.08
C ALA A 57 -2.06 13.96 -10.97
N LYS A 58 -2.80 13.54 -12.00
CA LYS A 58 -3.55 14.44 -12.89
C LYS A 58 -4.63 15.22 -12.15
N LYS A 59 -5.45 14.55 -11.35
CA LYS A 59 -6.59 15.16 -10.65
C LYS A 59 -6.19 16.22 -9.64
N TYR A 60 -5.04 16.03 -8.97
CA TYR A 60 -4.56 16.95 -7.93
C TYR A 60 -3.40 17.83 -8.41
N ASN A 61 -2.99 17.71 -9.68
CA ASN A 61 -1.84 18.41 -10.26
C ASN A 61 -0.56 18.27 -9.39
N ILE A 62 -0.21 17.03 -9.05
CA ILE A 62 0.96 16.71 -8.21
C ILE A 62 1.87 15.69 -8.86
N ASP A 63 3.12 15.67 -8.42
CA ASP A 63 4.09 14.69 -8.89
C ASP A 63 3.73 13.25 -8.47
N THR A 64 4.03 12.31 -9.34
CA THR A 64 3.78 10.88 -9.11
C THR A 64 4.57 10.34 -7.93
N SER A 65 5.69 10.95 -7.54
CA SER A 65 6.48 10.57 -6.36
C SER A 65 5.72 10.86 -5.06
N LEU A 66 4.93 11.93 -4.99
CA LEU A 66 4.07 12.20 -3.83
C LEU A 66 2.95 11.16 -3.73
N VAL A 67 2.42 10.74 -4.88
CA VAL A 67 1.41 9.68 -4.93
C VAL A 67 2.01 8.33 -4.52
N ASN A 68 3.22 7.99 -4.99
CA ASN A 68 3.96 6.79 -4.55
C ASN A 68 4.18 6.78 -3.03
N LYS A 69 4.58 7.92 -2.44
CA LYS A 69 4.71 8.05 -0.98
C LYS A 69 3.39 7.78 -0.27
N ALA A 70 2.29 8.33 -0.78
CA ALA A 70 0.96 8.11 -0.21
C ALA A 70 0.48 6.65 -0.33
N ILE A 71 0.79 5.97 -1.44
CA ILE A 71 0.50 4.55 -1.62
C ILE A 71 1.29 3.73 -0.60
N THR A 72 2.60 3.95 -0.47
CA THR A 72 3.45 3.24 0.51
C THR A 72 2.91 3.38 1.93
N VAL A 73 2.53 4.60 2.34
CA VAL A 73 1.94 4.85 3.67
C VAL A 73 0.62 4.08 3.83
N ALA A 74 -0.25 4.09 2.82
CA ALA A 74 -1.52 3.37 2.88
C ALA A 74 -1.35 1.84 3.04
N LEU A 75 -0.37 1.24 2.34
CA LEU A 75 -0.05 -0.19 2.48
C LEU A 75 0.54 -0.50 3.86
N ALA A 76 1.41 0.38 4.38
CA ALA A 76 1.96 0.23 5.73
C ALA A 76 0.86 0.32 6.81
N ASP A 77 -0.11 1.21 6.66
CA ASP A 77 -1.27 1.33 7.56
C ASP A 77 -2.14 0.06 7.53
N ALA A 78 -2.37 -0.51 6.34
CA ALA A 78 -3.12 -1.75 6.18
C ALA A 78 -2.43 -2.94 6.86
N ARG A 79 -1.11 -3.08 6.69
CA ARG A 79 -0.26 -4.09 7.38
C ARG A 79 -0.38 -3.99 8.89
N LYS A 80 -0.21 -2.79 9.44
CA LYS A 80 -0.33 -2.54 10.89
C LYS A 80 -1.71 -2.92 11.41
N THR A 81 -2.76 -2.62 10.63
CA THR A 81 -4.14 -2.95 11.00
C THR A 81 -4.37 -4.46 10.99
N LYS A 82 -3.84 -5.20 10.00
CA LYS A 82 -3.90 -6.67 9.96
C LYS A 82 -3.17 -7.27 11.17
N LYS A 83 -1.95 -6.82 11.47
CA LYS A 83 -1.17 -7.29 12.62
C LYS A 83 -1.92 -7.11 13.95
N ARG A 84 -2.50 -5.93 14.19
CA ARG A 84 -3.30 -5.65 15.40
C ARG A 84 -4.59 -6.47 15.52
N LYS A 85 -5.13 -6.97 14.41
CA LYS A 85 -6.31 -7.85 14.45
C LYS A 85 -5.91 -9.26 14.87
N ILE A 86 -4.84 -9.78 14.28
CA ILE A 86 -4.28 -11.09 14.64
C ILE A 86 -3.90 -11.10 16.13
N GLU A 87 -3.19 -10.08 16.61
CA GLU A 87 -2.82 -9.95 18.04
C GLU A 87 -4.03 -9.93 18.99
N LYS A 88 -5.20 -9.47 18.54
CA LYS A 88 -6.42 -9.46 19.36
C LYS A 88 -7.14 -10.81 19.33
N GLU A 89 -7.15 -11.47 18.17
CA GLU A 89 -7.76 -12.80 18.01
C GLU A 89 -6.98 -13.89 18.77
N ASP A 90 -5.67 -13.73 18.96
CA ASP A 90 -4.83 -14.65 19.74
C ASP A 90 -4.97 -14.50 21.27
N THR A 91 -5.74 -13.51 21.76
CA THR A 91 -5.90 -13.21 23.20
C THR A 91 -7.31 -13.51 23.74
N ASP A 92 -8.19 -14.09 22.93
CA ASP A 92 -9.55 -14.56 23.30
C ASP A 92 -9.64 -16.09 23.22
#